data_AF-A0A2H3B5F2-F1
#
_entry.id   AF-A0A2H3B5F2-F1
#
_cell.length_a   1.000
_cell.length_b   1.000
_cell.length_c   1.000
_cell.angle_alpha   90.00
_cell.angle_beta   90.00
_cell.angle_gamma   90.00
#
_symmetry.space_group_name_H-M   'P 1'
#
loop_
_entity.id
_entity.type
_entity.pdbx_description
1 polymer ?
#
loop_
_entity_poly.entity_id
_entity_poly.type
_entity_poly.pdbx_seq_one_letter_code
_entity_poly.pdbx_strand_id
1 'polypeptide(L)'
;MAPSVLLTVRVTYLPPKAAMFTPEDLTAAIAILREDLTSLGIPHPKAYTIKILSRGVVRFCWETGIRSLLHVQLVKRITKMSQEELSKRTISKMTLKQEPNKKLDPPPPPKITYLHPHHVPDSALSPQGLIPHSKPIPERNLDEQRLGSSSQTYLSNSTPWSDTPYLQYTEPVPTSFETINSYPHQLEPPSRPQSPVLRVKEEDTSVVIGKRTSRSVSPLPSAKRFRRSPLDDDECSLLHELGSLNEELKYLVARQTRIREKLKDMGAQSVPEPDFLFRDELRDLELEIERERKQRIEYETVLTDIRRECRVPFIVPALFDAFIDISKLTTAAMDSPR
;
A
#
# COMPACT_ATOMS: atom_id res chain seq x y z
N MET A 1 -11.25 -23.05 -9.40
CA MET A 1 -9.96 -22.39 -9.70
C MET A 1 -9.31 -22.00 -8.39
N ALA A 2 -7.99 -22.19 -8.23
CA ALA A 2 -7.31 -21.72 -7.02
C ALA A 2 -7.38 -20.18 -6.95
N PRO A 3 -7.65 -19.59 -5.79
CA PRO A 3 -7.65 -18.14 -5.64
C PRO A 3 -6.30 -17.55 -6.04
N SER A 4 -6.31 -16.46 -6.80
CA SER A 4 -5.08 -15.76 -7.21
C SER A 4 -4.60 -14.78 -6.13
N VAL A 5 -3.29 -14.66 -6.00
CA VAL A 5 -2.59 -13.73 -5.10
C VAL A 5 -1.56 -12.93 -5.89
N LEU A 6 -1.48 -11.64 -5.60
CA LEU A 6 -0.43 -10.75 -6.09
C LEU A 6 0.65 -10.66 -5.01
N LEU A 7 1.85 -11.13 -5.36
CA LEU A 7 3.03 -11.07 -4.50
C LEU A 7 3.83 -9.85 -4.89
N THR A 8 3.87 -8.83 -4.04
CA THR A 8 4.65 -7.61 -4.26
C THR A 8 5.88 -7.63 -3.38
N VAL A 9 7.06 -7.50 -3.98
CA VAL A 9 8.33 -7.39 -3.26
C VAL A 9 8.89 -5.99 -3.42
N ARG A 10 9.38 -5.42 -2.32
CA ARG A 10 10.11 -4.16 -2.27
C ARG A 10 11.53 -4.41 -1.76
N VAL A 11 12.52 -3.93 -2.51
CA VAL A 11 13.94 -4.05 -2.20
C VAL A 11 14.50 -2.65 -2.02
N THR A 12 15.19 -2.43 -0.90
CA THR A 12 15.90 -1.19 -0.59
C THR A 12 17.40 -1.48 -0.58
N TYR A 13 18.15 -0.83 -1.45
CA TYR A 13 19.61 -0.95 -1.57
C TYR A 13 20.36 0.06 -0.69
N LEU A 14 21.58 -0.29 -0.30
CA LEU A 14 22.51 0.60 0.37
C LEU A 14 23.10 1.63 -0.61
N PRO A 15 23.60 2.79 -0.12
CA PRO A 15 24.01 3.91 -0.97
C PRO A 15 24.93 3.59 -2.16
N PRO A 16 25.97 2.73 -2.04
CA PRO A 16 26.87 2.44 -3.16
C PRO A 16 26.14 1.85 -4.38
N LYS A 17 25.20 0.94 -4.14
CA LYS A 17 24.44 0.27 -5.19
C LYS A 17 23.15 1.01 -5.52
N ALA A 18 22.55 1.70 -4.54
CA ALA A 18 21.39 2.56 -4.75
C ALA A 18 21.62 3.62 -5.82
N ALA A 19 22.86 4.11 -5.97
CA ALA A 19 23.26 5.04 -7.03
C ALA A 19 23.06 4.51 -8.45
N MET A 20 23.07 3.20 -8.64
CA MET A 20 22.89 2.55 -9.94
C MET A 20 21.41 2.36 -10.32
N PHE A 21 20.50 2.58 -9.37
CA PHE A 21 19.06 2.46 -9.60
C PHE A 21 18.46 3.85 -9.86
N THR A 22 18.70 4.38 -11.06
CA THR A 22 18.07 5.62 -11.52
C THR A 22 16.83 5.32 -12.37
N PRO A 23 15.77 6.15 -12.30
CA PRO A 23 14.58 5.97 -13.14
C PRO A 23 14.87 6.09 -14.64
N GLU A 24 15.93 6.81 -15.03
CA GLU A 24 16.29 6.98 -16.45
C GLU A 24 16.88 5.72 -17.08
N ASP A 25 17.58 4.89 -16.30
CA ASP A 25 18.24 3.67 -16.80
C ASP A 25 17.62 2.40 -16.20
N LEU A 26 16.36 2.18 -16.54
CA LEU A 26 15.62 1.00 -16.11
C LEU A 26 16.28 -0.31 -16.58
N THR A 27 16.95 -0.30 -17.74
CA THR A 27 17.56 -1.51 -18.31
C THR A 27 18.75 -1.97 -17.47
N ALA A 28 19.67 -1.07 -17.11
CA ALA A 28 20.78 -1.39 -16.22
C ALA A 28 20.27 -1.81 -14.83
N ALA A 29 19.29 -1.09 -14.28
CA ALA A 29 18.66 -1.44 -13.01
C ALA A 29 18.03 -2.85 -13.00
N ILE A 30 17.35 -3.24 -14.08
CA ILE A 30 16.77 -4.60 -14.21
C ILE A 30 17.87 -5.66 -14.25
N ALA A 31 18.98 -5.41 -14.95
CA ALA A 31 20.10 -6.34 -15.01
C ALA A 31 20.71 -6.58 -13.62
N ILE A 32 21.00 -5.50 -12.89
CA ILE A 32 21.55 -5.54 -11.53
C ILE A 32 20.58 -6.26 -10.58
N LEU A 33 19.29 -5.92 -10.63
CA LEU A 33 18.27 -6.60 -9.81
C LEU A 33 18.23 -8.10 -10.11
N ARG A 34 18.26 -8.50 -11.39
CA ARG A 34 18.22 -9.92 -11.77
C ARG A 34 19.45 -10.68 -11.29
N GLU A 35 20.63 -10.08 -11.34
CA GLU A 35 21.83 -10.67 -10.78
C GLU A 35 21.68 -10.94 -9.27
N ASP A 36 21.19 -9.95 -8.52
CA ASP A 36 20.94 -10.10 -7.09
C ASP A 36 19.88 -11.17 -6.80
N LEU A 37 18.75 -11.15 -7.51
CA LEU A 37 17.70 -12.16 -7.34
C LEU A 37 18.20 -13.57 -7.65
N THR A 38 19.02 -13.72 -8.71
CA THR A 38 19.66 -15.01 -9.05
C THR A 38 20.50 -15.51 -7.91
N SER A 39 21.31 -14.64 -7.33
CA SER A 39 22.19 -15.01 -6.21
C SER A 39 21.45 -15.37 -4.93
N LEU A 40 20.26 -14.80 -4.75
CA LEU A 40 19.38 -15.11 -3.64
C LEU A 40 18.52 -16.36 -3.91
N GLY A 41 18.59 -16.95 -5.11
CA GLY A 41 17.74 -18.07 -5.52
C GLY A 41 16.27 -17.67 -5.67
N ILE A 42 16.01 -16.41 -6.01
CA ILE A 42 14.68 -15.86 -6.24
C ILE A 42 14.42 -15.84 -7.76
N PRO A 43 13.30 -16.40 -8.25
CA PRO A 43 12.97 -16.37 -9.66
C PRO A 43 12.83 -14.94 -10.18
N HIS A 44 13.09 -14.69 -11.46
CA HIS A 44 13.04 -13.33 -11.99
C HIS A 44 11.60 -12.86 -12.22
N PRO A 45 11.27 -11.61 -11.85
CA PRO A 45 10.00 -11.01 -12.24
C PRO A 45 10.01 -10.62 -13.73
N LYS A 46 8.82 -10.45 -14.30
CA LYS A 46 8.67 -9.94 -15.67
C LYS A 46 9.12 -8.48 -15.71
N ALA A 47 9.83 -8.07 -16.76
CA ALA A 47 10.43 -6.73 -16.85
C ALA A 47 9.42 -5.60 -16.60
N TYR A 48 8.21 -5.69 -17.17
CA TYR A 48 7.16 -4.69 -17.02
C TYR A 48 6.56 -4.59 -15.60
N THR A 49 6.81 -5.58 -14.74
CA THR A 49 6.36 -5.55 -13.34
C THR A 49 7.34 -4.82 -12.43
N ILE A 50 8.57 -4.58 -12.90
CA ILE A 50 9.64 -3.92 -12.14
C ILE A 50 9.47 -2.41 -12.26
N LYS A 51 9.46 -1.72 -11.11
CA LYS A 51 9.34 -0.27 -10.99
C LYS A 51 10.40 0.24 -10.03
N ILE A 52 11.13 1.27 -10.43
CA ILE A 52 12.02 2.02 -9.55
C ILE A 52 11.16 3.10 -8.89
N LEU A 53 10.92 2.97 -7.58
CA LEU A 53 10.10 3.92 -6.84
C LEU A 53 10.92 5.18 -6.49
N SER A 54 12.18 4.97 -6.14
CA SER A 54 13.16 6.01 -5.87
C SER A 54 14.57 5.46 -6.01
N ARG A 55 15.58 6.32 -5.84
CA ARG A 55 16.99 5.93 -5.91
C ARG A 55 17.29 4.80 -4.91
N GLY A 56 17.60 3.62 -5.44
CA GLY A 56 17.85 2.42 -4.64
C GLY A 56 16.63 1.73 -4.05
N VAL A 57 15.40 2.12 -4.42
CA VAL A 57 14.18 1.42 -3.99
C VAL A 57 13.46 0.86 -5.20
N VAL A 58 13.40 -0.47 -5.28
CA VAL A 58 12.81 -1.19 -6.41
C VAL A 58 11.64 -2.04 -5.94
N ARG A 59 10.54 -1.98 -6.68
CA ARG A 59 9.33 -2.77 -6.47
C ARG A 59 9.09 -3.67 -7.67
N PHE A 60 8.69 -4.92 -7.44
CA PHE A 60 8.26 -5.83 -8.49
C PHE A 60 7.20 -6.80 -7.98
N CYS A 61 6.49 -7.47 -8.88
CA CYS A 61 5.42 -8.38 -8.47
C CYS A 61 5.25 -9.63 -9.35
N TRP A 62 4.62 -10.65 -8.76
CA TRP A 62 4.15 -11.86 -9.44
C TRP A 62 2.66 -12.06 -9.20
N GLU A 63 1.93 -12.36 -10.27
CA GLU A 63 0.59 -12.96 -10.16
C GLU A 63 0.74 -14.47 -10.10
N THR A 64 0.22 -15.10 -9.05
CA THR A 64 0.26 -16.55 -8.91
C THR A 64 -0.95 -17.09 -8.16
N GLY A 65 -1.15 -18.40 -8.13
CA GLY A 65 -2.16 -19.03 -7.28
C GLY A 65 -1.71 -19.08 -5.82
N ILE A 66 -2.64 -18.89 -4.88
CA ILE A 66 -2.41 -19.20 -3.47
C ILE A 66 -1.96 -20.66 -3.36
N ARG A 67 -0.92 -20.91 -2.57
CA ARG A 67 -0.23 -22.22 -2.41
C ARG A 67 0.41 -22.79 -3.68
N SER A 68 0.55 -22.02 -4.75
CA SER A 68 1.42 -22.41 -5.87
C SER A 68 2.86 -22.62 -5.40
N LEU A 69 3.64 -23.40 -6.16
CA LEU A 69 5.05 -23.64 -5.85
C LEU A 69 5.82 -22.31 -5.73
N LEU A 70 5.60 -21.40 -6.68
CA LEU A 70 6.19 -20.06 -6.67
C LEU A 70 5.83 -19.27 -5.41
N HIS A 71 4.55 -19.29 -5.01
CA HIS A 71 4.08 -18.62 -3.81
C HIS A 71 4.78 -19.13 -2.55
N VAL A 72 4.76 -20.46 -2.35
CA VAL A 72 5.37 -21.08 -1.16
C VAL A 72 6.87 -20.85 -1.13
N GLN A 73 7.56 -20.96 -2.28
CA GLN A 73 9.00 -20.73 -2.38
C GLN A 73 9.37 -19.27 -2.07
N LEU A 74 8.67 -18.29 -2.67
CA LEU A 74 8.95 -16.87 -2.43
C LEU A 74 8.71 -16.48 -0.98
N VAL A 75 7.57 -16.87 -0.40
CA VAL A 75 7.25 -16.59 1.00
C VAL A 75 8.31 -17.20 1.90
N LYS A 76 8.62 -18.49 1.73
CA LYS A 76 9.63 -19.19 2.53
C LYS A 76 11.02 -18.56 2.37
N ARG A 77 11.43 -18.18 1.16
CA ARG A 77 12.77 -17.66 0.90
C ARG A 77 12.96 -16.26 1.47
N ILE A 78 12.00 -15.36 1.25
CA ILE A 78 12.12 -13.97 1.71
C ILE A 78 11.97 -13.86 3.24
N THR A 79 11.06 -14.63 3.84
CA THR A 79 10.85 -14.59 5.32
C THR A 79 11.99 -15.22 6.11
N LYS A 80 12.74 -16.16 5.53
CA LYS A 80 13.90 -16.81 6.17
C LYS A 80 15.24 -16.16 5.82
N MET A 81 15.25 -15.15 4.96
CA MET A 81 16.47 -14.51 4.50
C MET A 81 17.13 -13.75 5.64
N SER A 82 18.42 -13.97 5.86
CA SER A 82 19.14 -13.26 6.92
C SER A 82 19.60 -11.88 6.44
N GLN A 83 19.78 -10.95 7.38
CA GLN A 83 20.32 -9.63 7.07
C GLN A 83 21.74 -9.70 6.50
N GLU A 84 22.52 -10.71 6.88
CA GLU A 84 23.86 -10.96 6.36
C GLU A 84 23.84 -11.36 4.88
N GLU A 85 22.90 -12.22 4.47
CA GLU A 85 22.70 -12.58 3.05
C GLU A 85 22.35 -11.34 2.21
N LEU A 86 21.49 -10.46 2.73
CA LEU A 86 21.12 -9.21 2.07
C LEU A 86 22.31 -8.23 1.98
N SER A 87 23.06 -8.08 3.07
CA SER A 87 24.18 -7.13 3.18
C SER A 87 25.31 -7.47 2.21
N LYS A 88 25.58 -8.77 1.97
CA LYS A 88 26.52 -9.24 0.93
C LYS A 88 26.17 -8.74 -0.48
N ARG A 89 24.90 -8.40 -0.72
CA ARG A 89 24.40 -7.85 -1.99
C ARG A 89 24.13 -6.36 -1.91
N THR A 90 24.59 -5.71 -0.86
CA THR A 90 24.30 -4.29 -0.55
C THR A 90 22.80 -3.99 -0.52
N ILE A 91 21.99 -4.99 -0.14
CA ILE A 91 20.56 -4.83 0.11
C ILE A 91 20.38 -4.52 1.59
N SER A 92 19.77 -3.37 1.89
CA SER A 92 19.46 -2.94 3.25
C SER A 92 18.23 -3.65 3.78
N LYS A 93 17.18 -3.78 2.95
CA LYS A 93 15.89 -4.35 3.36
C LYS A 93 15.17 -4.99 2.18
N MET A 94 14.49 -6.10 2.43
CA MET A 94 13.61 -6.77 1.48
C MET A 94 12.29 -7.11 2.18
N THR A 95 11.16 -6.66 1.62
CA THR A 95 9.83 -6.95 2.17
C THR A 95 8.94 -7.58 1.12
N LEU A 96 8.07 -8.50 1.57
CA LEU A 96 7.07 -9.17 0.76
C LEU A 96 5.67 -8.81 1.28
N LYS A 97 4.85 -8.24 0.41
CA LYS A 97 3.41 -8.03 0.63
C LYS A 97 2.63 -9.04 -0.21
N GLN A 98 1.59 -9.62 0.40
CA GLN A 98 0.68 -10.56 -0.26
C GLN A 98 -0.70 -9.92 -0.31
N GLU A 99 -1.21 -9.70 -1.51
CA GLU A 99 -2.53 -9.11 -1.71
C GLU A 99 -3.41 -10.14 -2.43
N PRO A 100 -4.60 -10.50 -1.90
CA PRO A 100 -5.53 -11.32 -2.67
C PRO A 100 -5.83 -10.57 -3.96
N ASN A 101 -5.58 -11.22 -5.11
CA ASN A 101 -5.80 -10.59 -6.39
C ASN A 101 -7.31 -10.52 -6.59
N LYS A 102 -7.89 -9.39 -6.21
CA LYS A 102 -9.23 -8.95 -6.60
C LYS A 102 -9.16 -8.61 -8.09
N LYS A 103 -8.87 -9.59 -8.94
CA LYS A 103 -9.25 -9.47 -10.33
C LYS A 103 -10.73 -9.18 -10.26
N LEU A 104 -11.08 -7.95 -10.67
CA LEU A 104 -12.44 -7.50 -10.79
C LEU A 104 -13.21 -8.69 -11.32
N ASP A 105 -14.26 -9.09 -10.60
CA ASP A 105 -15.23 -10.00 -11.17
C ASP A 105 -15.45 -9.54 -12.62
N PRO A 106 -15.38 -10.46 -13.60
CA PRO A 106 -15.60 -10.10 -14.99
C PRO A 106 -16.81 -9.17 -15.01
N PRO A 107 -16.70 -7.99 -15.66
CA PRO A 107 -17.74 -6.96 -15.57
C PRO A 107 -19.07 -7.68 -15.75
N PRO A 108 -20.02 -7.52 -14.81
CA PRO A 108 -21.22 -8.35 -14.78
C PRO A 108 -21.76 -8.39 -16.20
N PRO A 109 -22.07 -9.59 -16.74
CA PRO A 109 -22.48 -9.73 -18.13
C PRO A 109 -23.51 -8.63 -18.38
N PRO A 110 -23.36 -7.83 -19.45
CA PRO A 110 -24.20 -6.67 -19.67
C PRO A 110 -25.63 -7.14 -19.44
N LYS A 111 -26.34 -6.54 -18.47
CA LYS A 111 -27.73 -6.89 -18.21
C LYS A 111 -28.41 -6.75 -19.55
N ILE A 112 -28.69 -7.88 -20.20
CA ILE A 112 -29.59 -7.91 -21.32
C ILE A 112 -30.89 -7.50 -20.64
N THR A 113 -31.18 -6.21 -20.72
CA THR A 113 -32.52 -5.71 -20.52
C THR A 113 -33.29 -6.44 -21.60
N TYR A 114 -33.83 -7.61 -21.24
CA TYR A 114 -34.90 -8.20 -22.00
C TYR A 114 -35.93 -7.08 -22.05
N LEU A 115 -35.95 -6.36 -23.17
CA LEU A 115 -37.05 -5.49 -23.51
C LEU A 115 -38.26 -6.40 -23.35
N HIS A 116 -38.98 -6.18 -22.25
CA HIS A 116 -40.23 -6.83 -22.00
C HIS A 116 -41.02 -6.61 -23.28
N PRO A 117 -41.49 -7.68 -23.96
CA PRO A 117 -42.30 -7.52 -25.14
C PRO A 117 -43.43 -6.57 -24.75
N HIS A 118 -43.40 -5.35 -25.28
CA HIS A 118 -44.51 -4.44 -25.13
C HIS A 118 -45.71 -5.21 -25.65
N HIS A 119 -46.63 -5.48 -24.73
CA HIS A 119 -47.93 -6.03 -25.01
C HIS A 119 -48.53 -5.17 -26.12
N VAL A 120 -48.49 -5.69 -27.35
CA VAL A 120 -49.18 -5.10 -28.49
C VAL A 120 -50.66 -5.19 -28.13
N PRO A 121 -51.40 -4.08 -28.08
CA PRO A 121 -52.84 -4.17 -27.97
C PRO A 121 -53.35 -4.78 -29.27
N ASP A 122 -54.08 -5.87 -29.08
CA ASP A 122 -54.78 -6.64 -30.08
C ASP A 122 -55.56 -5.70 -31.01
N SER A 123 -55.20 -5.68 -32.29
CA SER A 123 -55.94 -4.94 -33.32
C SER A 123 -55.85 -5.68 -34.64
N ALA A 124 -56.85 -6.54 -34.81
CA ALA A 124 -57.59 -6.83 -36.03
C ALA A 124 -56.82 -6.99 -37.35
N LEU A 125 -56.76 -8.26 -37.78
CA LEU A 125 -57.20 -8.74 -39.09
C LEU A 125 -56.75 -7.96 -40.34
N SER A 126 -55.78 -8.52 -41.06
CA SER A 126 -56.00 -8.83 -42.49
C SER A 126 -55.01 -9.86 -43.03
N PRO A 127 -55.50 -10.89 -43.75
CA PRO A 127 -54.68 -11.87 -44.46
C PRO A 127 -54.49 -11.45 -45.92
N GLN A 128 -53.27 -11.59 -46.44
CA GLN A 128 -52.95 -12.15 -47.78
C GLN A 128 -51.55 -11.69 -48.22
N GLY A 129 -50.75 -12.64 -48.72
CA GLY A 129 -49.46 -12.33 -49.32
C GLY A 129 -48.48 -13.49 -49.30
N LEU A 130 -48.83 -14.56 -50.01
CA LEU A 130 -47.91 -15.63 -50.40
C LEU A 130 -46.69 -15.06 -51.14
N ILE A 131 -45.49 -15.60 -50.88
CA ILE A 131 -44.56 -16.24 -51.85
C ILE A 131 -43.14 -16.36 -51.24
N PRO A 132 -42.40 -17.43 -51.60
CA PRO A 132 -41.24 -17.94 -50.89
C PRO A 132 -39.92 -17.36 -51.45
N HIS A 133 -38.80 -17.59 -50.77
CA HIS A 133 -37.58 -18.14 -51.38
C HIS A 133 -36.48 -18.30 -50.33
N SER A 134 -36.13 -19.57 -50.14
CA SER A 134 -34.92 -20.09 -49.53
C SER A 134 -33.65 -19.56 -50.22
N LYS A 135 -32.66 -19.15 -49.43
CA LYS A 135 -31.26 -19.07 -49.87
C LYS A 135 -30.40 -19.94 -48.94
N PRO A 136 -29.57 -20.84 -49.49
CA PRO A 136 -28.68 -21.68 -48.72
C PRO A 136 -27.49 -20.86 -48.20
N ILE A 137 -27.13 -21.13 -46.95
CA ILE A 137 -25.93 -20.64 -46.28
C ILE A 137 -24.72 -21.35 -46.93
N PRO A 138 -23.67 -20.64 -47.37
CA PRO A 138 -22.47 -21.29 -47.87
C PRO A 138 -21.62 -21.80 -46.69
N GLU A 139 -21.43 -23.12 -46.67
CA GLU A 139 -20.38 -23.80 -45.91
C GLU A 139 -19.02 -23.20 -46.26
N ARG A 140 -18.37 -22.55 -45.29
CA ARG A 140 -16.94 -22.27 -45.37
C ARG A 140 -16.20 -23.51 -44.90
N ASN A 141 -15.74 -24.29 -45.88
CA ASN A 141 -14.55 -25.13 -45.77
C ASN A 141 -13.41 -24.31 -45.16
N LEU A 142 -12.89 -24.78 -44.03
CA LEU A 142 -11.61 -24.36 -43.50
C LEU A 142 -10.73 -25.60 -43.52
N ASP A 143 -9.97 -25.67 -44.61
CA ASP A 143 -8.99 -26.71 -44.88
C ASP A 143 -7.98 -26.85 -43.75
N GLU A 144 -7.72 -28.12 -43.43
CA GLU A 144 -6.53 -28.60 -42.75
C GLU A 144 -5.27 -28.10 -43.47
N GLN A 145 -4.60 -27.10 -42.90
CA GLN A 145 -3.17 -26.91 -43.13
C GLN A 145 -2.37 -27.53 -42.00
N ARG A 146 -2.09 -28.81 -42.23
CA ARG A 146 -1.08 -29.64 -41.59
C ARG A 146 0.31 -29.15 -42.02
N LEU A 147 0.92 -28.30 -41.20
CA LEU A 147 2.38 -28.11 -41.11
C LEU A 147 2.77 -28.63 -39.72
N GLY A 148 3.52 -29.71 -39.53
CA GLY A 148 4.71 -30.08 -40.29
C GLY A 148 5.92 -29.41 -39.64
N SER A 149 6.49 -30.06 -38.62
CA SER A 149 7.87 -29.91 -38.15
C SER A 149 8.28 -28.61 -37.45
N SER A 150 8.68 -28.74 -36.18
CA SER A 150 10.10 -28.62 -35.82
C SER A 150 10.29 -28.81 -34.30
N SER A 151 10.64 -30.02 -33.90
CA SER A 151 11.23 -30.29 -32.60
C SER A 151 12.67 -29.78 -32.63
N GLN A 152 12.92 -28.58 -32.13
CA GLN A 152 14.29 -28.16 -31.79
C GLN A 152 14.65 -28.70 -30.41
N THR A 153 15.31 -29.85 -30.42
CA THR A 153 16.27 -30.25 -29.40
C THR A 153 17.32 -29.16 -29.26
N TYR A 154 17.32 -28.43 -28.14
CA TYR A 154 18.46 -27.63 -27.73
C TYR A 154 19.53 -28.57 -27.19
N LEU A 155 20.46 -28.92 -28.09
CA LEU A 155 21.77 -29.47 -27.75
C LEU A 155 22.57 -28.40 -26.98
N SER A 156 23.12 -28.84 -25.86
CA SER A 156 24.12 -28.14 -25.08
C SER A 156 25.33 -27.77 -25.94
N ASN A 157 25.52 -26.48 -26.19
CA ASN A 157 26.80 -25.97 -26.66
C ASN A 157 27.66 -25.63 -25.44
N SER A 158 28.54 -26.57 -25.10
CA SER A 158 29.78 -26.32 -24.38
C SER A 158 30.72 -25.52 -25.28
N THR A 159 30.93 -24.24 -24.94
CA THR A 159 32.04 -23.47 -25.51
C THR A 159 33.18 -23.44 -24.49
N PRO A 160 34.38 -23.94 -24.84
CA PRO A 160 35.58 -23.80 -24.03
C PRO A 160 36.16 -22.41 -24.28
N TRP A 161 36.25 -21.60 -23.23
CA TRP A 161 36.95 -20.32 -23.30
C TRP A 161 38.37 -20.51 -22.83
N SER A 162 39.24 -20.29 -23.81
CA SER A 162 40.68 -20.30 -23.81
C SER A 162 41.29 -19.33 -22.81
N ASP A 163 42.48 -19.72 -22.38
CA ASP A 163 43.49 -18.95 -21.66
C ASP A 163 43.56 -17.48 -22.07
N THR A 164 43.37 -16.59 -21.09
CA THR A 164 43.85 -15.20 -21.13
C THR A 164 45.06 -15.03 -20.22
N PRO A 165 46.10 -14.31 -20.67
CA PRO A 165 47.37 -14.23 -19.98
C PRO A 165 47.29 -13.31 -18.76
N TYR A 166 48.02 -13.72 -17.72
CA TYR A 166 48.38 -12.95 -16.53
C TYR A 166 48.69 -11.48 -16.84
N LEU A 167 47.88 -10.56 -16.30
CA LEU A 167 48.30 -9.18 -16.09
C LEU A 167 48.94 -9.09 -14.71
N GLN A 168 50.24 -8.75 -14.71
CA GLN A 168 51.00 -8.35 -13.54
C GLN A 168 50.33 -7.15 -12.87
N TYR A 169 49.88 -7.33 -11.63
CA TYR A 169 49.54 -6.23 -10.74
C TYR A 169 50.84 -5.64 -10.20
N THR A 170 51.16 -4.42 -10.61
CA THR A 170 52.09 -3.54 -9.89
C THR A 170 51.38 -2.96 -8.67
N GLU A 171 51.90 -3.27 -7.48
CA GLU A 171 51.55 -2.63 -6.20
C GLU A 171 51.76 -1.11 -6.28
N PRO A 172 50.77 -0.28 -5.87
CA PRO A 172 51.04 1.08 -5.48
C PRO A 172 51.43 1.15 -3.99
N VAL A 173 52.61 1.74 -3.79
CA VAL A 173 53.24 2.20 -2.55
C VAL A 173 52.24 2.92 -1.61
N PRO A 174 52.30 2.71 -0.29
CA PRO A 174 51.47 3.45 0.66
C PRO A 174 52.05 4.86 0.85
N THR A 175 51.39 5.87 0.29
CA THR A 175 51.65 7.28 0.61
C THR A 175 50.99 7.61 1.95
N SER A 176 51.83 7.66 2.99
CA SER A 176 51.49 8.24 4.29
C SER A 176 51.19 9.73 4.15
N PHE A 177 49.94 10.13 4.32
CA PHE A 177 49.58 11.53 4.58
C PHE A 177 49.42 11.73 6.09
N GLU A 178 50.40 12.42 6.67
CA GLU A 178 50.28 13.06 7.99
C GLU A 178 49.25 14.18 7.89
N THR A 179 48.07 13.98 8.46
CA THR A 179 47.11 15.06 8.69
C THR A 179 47.36 15.65 10.07
N ILE A 180 48.20 16.68 10.12
CA ILE A 180 48.24 17.64 11.23
C ILE A 180 46.90 18.39 11.18
N ASN A 181 46.04 18.16 12.17
CA ASN A 181 44.84 18.96 12.39
C ASN A 181 44.86 19.51 13.82
N SER A 182 45.49 20.66 13.97
CA SER A 182 45.44 21.51 15.15
C SER A 182 44.39 22.59 14.91
N TYR A 183 43.22 22.52 15.57
CA TYR A 183 42.42 23.71 15.87
C TYR A 183 41.62 23.51 17.16
N PRO A 184 41.84 24.36 18.19
CA PRO A 184 40.93 24.55 19.29
C PRO A 184 40.09 25.81 19.03
N HIS A 185 38.80 25.67 18.79
CA HIS A 185 37.87 26.79 18.95
C HIS A 185 36.61 26.31 19.66
N GLN A 186 36.54 26.67 20.95
CA GLN A 186 35.32 26.82 21.71
C GLN A 186 34.35 27.69 20.91
N LEU A 187 33.24 27.10 20.48
CA LEU A 187 32.06 27.85 20.05
C LEU A 187 31.08 27.89 21.22
N GLU A 188 30.95 29.10 21.72
CA GLU A 188 29.94 29.58 22.66
C GLU A 188 28.52 29.26 22.14
N PRO A 189 27.58 28.80 22.99
CA PRO A 189 26.22 28.51 22.56
C PRO A 189 25.46 29.79 22.21
N PRO A 190 24.74 29.84 21.07
CA PRO A 190 23.98 31.02 20.69
C PRO A 190 22.79 31.22 21.64
N SER A 191 22.73 32.44 22.17
CA SER A 191 21.68 32.98 23.01
C SER A 191 20.28 32.73 22.43
N ARG A 192 19.43 32.14 23.26
CA ARG A 192 18.00 31.91 23.05
C ARG A 192 17.29 33.24 22.67
N PRO A 193 16.64 33.35 21.50
CA PRO A 193 15.85 34.53 21.19
C PRO A 193 14.60 34.58 22.08
N GLN A 194 14.45 35.67 22.82
CA GLN A 194 13.25 35.98 23.60
C GLN A 194 12.09 36.26 22.63
N SER A 195 11.03 35.47 22.75
CA SER A 195 9.78 35.65 22.00
C SER A 195 9.11 36.99 22.38
N PRO A 196 8.61 37.77 21.40
CA PRO A 196 7.84 38.97 21.70
C PRO A 196 6.46 38.60 22.23
N VAL A 197 6.13 39.10 23.43
CA VAL A 197 4.79 39.05 24.03
C VAL A 197 3.85 39.90 23.19
N LEU A 198 3.07 39.26 22.31
CA LEU A 198 1.97 39.92 21.62
C LEU A 198 0.75 39.99 22.55
N ARG A 199 0.56 41.20 23.11
CA ARG A 199 -0.68 41.63 23.76
C ARG A 199 -1.81 41.64 22.73
N VAL A 200 -2.68 40.63 22.77
CA VAL A 200 -3.96 40.65 22.05
C VAL A 200 -4.90 41.55 22.84
N LYS A 201 -5.31 42.67 22.23
CA LYS A 201 -6.43 43.51 22.66
C LYS A 201 -7.70 42.78 22.25
N GLU A 202 -8.49 42.33 23.21
CA GLU A 202 -9.88 41.93 23.00
C GLU A 202 -10.72 43.20 22.77
N GLU A 203 -11.33 43.31 21.59
CA GLU A 203 -12.33 44.33 21.29
C GLU A 203 -13.72 43.75 21.49
N ASP A 204 -14.40 44.28 22.51
CA ASP A 204 -15.82 44.12 22.79
C ASP A 204 -16.67 44.55 21.58
N THR A 205 -17.41 43.59 21.01
CA THR A 205 -18.57 43.91 20.17
C THR A 205 -19.82 43.31 20.78
N SER A 206 -20.44 44.11 21.65
CA SER A 206 -21.81 43.91 22.10
C SER A 206 -22.76 44.19 20.94
N VAL A 207 -23.55 43.20 20.51
CA VAL A 207 -24.73 43.42 19.67
C VAL A 207 -25.95 42.95 20.43
N VAL A 208 -26.67 43.95 20.94
CA VAL A 208 -27.97 43.86 21.60
C VAL A 208 -29.06 43.90 20.54
N ILE A 209 -29.72 42.76 20.29
CA ILE A 209 -31.06 42.66 19.69
C ILE A 209 -31.68 41.41 20.36
N GLY A 210 -32.84 41.37 20.99
CA GLY A 210 -34.02 42.23 20.93
C GLY A 210 -35.25 41.32 21.10
N LYS A 211 -35.67 41.15 22.37
CA LYS A 211 -37.05 40.97 22.86
C LYS A 211 -38.01 39.91 22.27
N ARG A 212 -38.45 39.05 23.21
CA ARG A 212 -39.84 38.61 23.53
C ARG A 212 -40.47 37.47 22.72
N THR A 213 -40.71 36.36 23.41
CA THR A 213 -42.04 35.72 23.69
C THR A 213 -41.75 34.43 24.47
N SER A 214 -42.11 34.34 25.76
CA SER A 214 -43.38 33.79 26.27
C SER A 214 -43.12 32.50 27.04
N ARG A 215 -43.08 32.68 28.37
CA ARG A 215 -43.38 31.74 29.47
C ARG A 215 -43.78 30.31 29.07
N SER A 216 -42.92 29.37 29.44
CA SER A 216 -43.28 28.04 29.91
C SER A 216 -42.34 27.71 31.08
N VAL A 217 -42.86 27.87 32.30
CA VAL A 217 -42.14 27.60 33.54
C VAL A 217 -42.35 26.12 33.84
N SER A 218 -41.44 25.29 33.34
CA SER A 218 -41.27 23.92 33.83
C SER A 218 -40.21 23.94 34.94
N PRO A 219 -40.43 23.27 36.08
CA PRO A 219 -39.48 23.25 37.19
C PRO A 219 -38.17 22.60 36.75
N LEU A 220 -37.07 23.35 36.88
CA LEU A 220 -35.71 22.86 36.64
C LEU A 220 -35.47 21.60 37.49
N PRO A 221 -35.05 20.46 36.90
CA PRO A 221 -34.58 19.34 37.69
C PRO A 221 -33.34 19.77 38.49
N SER A 222 -33.37 19.49 39.78
CA SER A 222 -32.30 19.73 40.75
C SER A 222 -30.93 19.50 40.12
N ALA A 223 -30.13 20.57 40.04
CA ALA A 223 -28.79 20.57 39.48
C ALA A 223 -27.94 19.54 40.23
N LYS A 224 -27.87 18.32 39.68
CA LYS A 224 -26.86 17.33 40.05
C LYS A 224 -25.53 18.00 39.78
N ARG A 225 -24.82 18.38 40.85
CA ARG A 225 -23.42 18.79 40.81
C ARG A 225 -22.66 17.65 40.13
N PHE A 226 -22.45 17.78 38.82
CA PHE A 226 -21.50 16.97 38.09
C PHE A 226 -20.15 17.28 38.73
N ARG A 227 -19.71 16.39 39.62
CA ARG A 227 -18.30 16.35 40.00
C ARG A 227 -17.55 16.07 38.72
N ARG A 228 -16.92 17.10 38.15
CA ARG A 228 -15.90 16.91 37.12
C ARG A 228 -14.89 15.94 37.70
N SER A 229 -14.69 14.84 36.99
CA SER A 229 -13.73 13.85 37.42
C SER A 229 -12.35 14.50 37.27
N PRO A 230 -11.45 14.41 38.27
CA PRO A 230 -10.09 14.94 38.18
C PRO A 230 -9.25 14.43 37.00
N LEU A 231 -9.78 13.48 36.24
CA LEU A 231 -9.18 12.92 35.03
C LEU A 231 -9.28 13.87 33.82
N ASP A 232 -10.23 14.80 33.81
CA ASP A 232 -10.52 15.66 32.65
C ASP A 232 -9.48 16.80 32.48
N ASP A 233 -8.72 17.13 33.54
CA ASP A 233 -7.71 18.20 33.52
C ASP A 233 -6.43 17.78 32.75
N ASP A 234 -6.07 16.49 32.77
CA ASP A 234 -4.91 15.97 32.06
C ASP A 234 -5.13 15.93 30.54
N GLU A 235 -6.36 15.66 30.09
CA GLU A 235 -6.71 15.63 28.66
C GLU A 235 -6.61 17.02 28.03
N CYS A 236 -7.11 18.04 28.71
CA CYS A 236 -7.01 19.43 28.23
C CYS A 236 -5.55 19.90 28.12
N SER A 237 -4.70 19.50 29.07
CA SER A 237 -3.27 19.81 29.06
C SER A 237 -2.55 19.18 27.86
N LEU A 238 -2.78 17.88 27.62
CA LEU A 238 -2.19 17.15 26.50
C LEU A 238 -2.64 17.69 25.14
N LEU A 239 -3.91 18.08 24.99
CA LEU A 239 -4.40 18.68 23.75
C LEU A 239 -3.74 20.03 23.46
N HIS A 240 -3.50 20.84 24.50
CA HIS A 240 -2.80 22.11 24.36
C HIS A 240 -1.32 21.90 24.00
N GLU A 241 -0.64 20.94 24.64
CA GLU A 241 0.75 20.58 24.32
C GLU A 241 0.87 20.08 22.87
N LEU A 242 -0.04 19.20 22.42
CA LEU A 242 -0.10 18.75 21.04
C LEU A 242 -0.32 19.90 20.05
N GLY A 243 -1.17 20.87 20.41
CA GLY A 243 -1.36 22.10 19.64
C GLY A 243 -0.08 22.92 19.52
N SER A 244 0.65 23.10 20.63
CA SER A 244 1.92 23.82 20.65
C SER A 244 3.00 23.13 19.79
N LEU A 245 3.11 21.80 19.87
CA LEU A 245 4.05 21.02 19.05
C LEU A 245 3.73 21.11 17.55
N ASN A 246 2.45 21.13 17.19
CA ASN A 246 2.04 21.28 15.79
C ASN A 246 2.41 22.67 15.23
N GLU A 247 2.25 23.74 16.02
CA GLU A 247 2.70 25.07 15.62
C GLU A 247 4.24 25.15 15.52
N GLU A 248 4.97 24.49 16.41
CA GLU A 248 6.43 24.39 16.33
C GLU A 248 6.87 23.65 15.05
N LEU A 249 6.25 22.51 14.73
CA LEU A 249 6.55 21.76 13.52
C LEU A 249 6.29 22.60 12.26
N LYS A 250 5.16 23.33 12.23
CA LYS A 250 4.81 24.24 11.13
C LYS A 250 5.85 25.34 10.97
N TYR A 251 6.32 25.92 12.07
CA TYR A 251 7.40 26.90 12.06
C TYR A 251 8.71 26.29 11.51
N LEU A 252 9.09 25.10 11.95
CA LEU A 252 10.29 24.41 11.48
C LEU A 252 10.23 24.10 9.99
N VAL A 253 9.08 23.66 9.49
CA VAL A 253 8.85 23.42 8.05
C VAL A 253 8.99 24.73 7.26
N ALA A 254 8.37 25.82 7.71
CA ALA A 254 8.49 27.12 7.06
C ALA A 254 9.94 27.64 7.04
N ARG A 255 10.65 27.46 8.17
CA ARG A 255 12.07 27.82 8.29
C ARG A 255 12.95 26.98 7.34
N GLN A 256 12.70 25.68 7.24
CA GLN A 256 13.40 24.79 6.31
C GLN A 256 13.18 25.24 4.86
N THR A 257 11.95 25.56 4.47
CA THR A 257 11.62 26.08 3.13
C THR A 257 12.39 27.36 2.83
N ARG A 258 12.41 28.32 3.76
CA ARG A 258 13.15 29.57 3.59
C ARG A 258 14.66 29.36 3.42
N ILE A 259 15.24 28.41 4.18
CA ILE A 259 16.66 28.06 4.03
C ILE A 259 16.92 27.45 2.64
N ARG A 260 16.01 26.60 2.14
CA ARG A 260 16.13 26.01 0.79
C ARG A 260 16.07 27.05 -0.31
N GLU A 261 15.11 27.98 -0.23
CA GLU A 261 15.01 29.10 -1.18
C GLU A 261 16.29 29.92 -1.18
N LYS A 262 16.80 30.26 0.01
CA LYS A 262 18.07 30.99 0.13
C LYS A 262 19.26 30.23 -0.47
N LEU A 263 19.36 28.92 -0.26
CA LEU A 263 20.42 28.09 -0.88
C LEU A 263 20.28 28.04 -2.41
N LYS A 264 19.05 28.01 -2.92
CA LYS A 264 18.77 28.06 -4.36
C LYS A 264 19.19 29.41 -4.95
N ASP A 265 18.90 30.52 -4.28
CA ASP A 265 19.30 31.87 -4.70
C ASP A 265 20.83 32.04 -4.71
N MET A 266 21.53 31.32 -3.82
CA MET A 266 23.00 31.27 -3.78
C MET A 266 23.63 30.36 -4.85
N GLY A 267 22.84 29.75 -5.74
CA GLY A 267 23.35 28.91 -6.81
C GLY A 267 23.81 27.52 -6.34
N ALA A 268 23.35 27.03 -5.19
CA ALA A 268 23.65 25.67 -4.77
C ALA A 268 23.09 24.67 -5.78
N GLN A 269 23.97 23.91 -6.44
CA GLN A 269 23.65 23.08 -7.62
C GLN A 269 22.73 21.89 -7.30
N SER A 270 22.58 21.51 -6.02
CA SER A 270 21.59 20.54 -5.57
C SER A 270 21.28 20.73 -4.09
N VAL A 271 20.14 21.35 -3.78
CA VAL A 271 19.58 21.30 -2.43
C VAL A 271 18.81 19.97 -2.33
N PRO A 272 19.20 19.05 -1.43
CA PRO A 272 18.44 17.81 -1.25
C PRO A 272 16.99 18.14 -0.95
N GLU A 273 16.09 17.66 -1.81
CA GLU A 273 14.67 17.66 -1.50
C GLU A 273 14.49 16.97 -0.14
N PRO A 274 13.60 17.47 0.72
CA PRO A 274 13.29 16.77 1.96
C PRO A 274 12.86 15.37 1.53
N ASP A 275 13.33 14.31 2.20
CA ASP A 275 13.03 12.93 1.84
C ASP A 275 11.50 12.70 1.80
N PHE A 276 10.88 13.06 0.67
CA PHE A 276 9.51 12.80 0.30
C PHE A 276 9.29 11.30 0.09
N LEU A 277 10.38 10.53 0.15
CA LEU A 277 10.42 9.08 0.15
C LEU A 277 9.50 8.45 1.20
N PHE A 278 9.27 9.14 2.32
CA PHE A 278 8.32 8.70 3.33
C PHE A 278 6.91 9.25 3.13
N ARG A 279 6.69 10.30 2.33
CA ARG A 279 5.32 10.84 2.13
C ARG A 279 4.41 9.83 1.44
N ASP A 280 4.94 9.09 0.48
CA ASP A 280 4.14 8.07 -0.22
C ASP A 280 3.88 6.87 0.69
N GLU A 281 4.88 6.44 1.45
CA GLU A 281 4.73 5.37 2.43
C GLU A 281 3.79 5.76 3.58
N LEU A 282 3.85 7.01 4.04
CA LEU A 282 2.93 7.56 5.04
C LEU A 282 1.51 7.66 4.49
N ARG A 283 1.32 8.14 3.24
CA ARG A 283 0.01 8.16 2.59
C ARG A 283 -0.57 6.76 2.43
N ASP A 284 0.23 5.80 2.00
CA ASP A 284 -0.19 4.41 1.88
C ASP A 284 -0.57 3.82 3.25
N LEU A 285 0.19 4.14 4.30
CA LEU A 285 -0.08 3.68 5.66
C LEU A 285 -1.33 4.35 6.24
N GLU A 286 -1.52 5.65 6.03
CA GLU A 286 -2.72 6.41 6.41
C GLU A 286 -3.96 5.81 5.73
N LEU A 287 -3.89 5.52 4.43
CA LEU A 287 -4.97 4.86 3.70
C LEU A 287 -5.26 3.45 4.21
N GLU A 288 -4.24 2.71 4.66
CA GLU A 288 -4.42 1.39 5.27
C GLU A 288 -5.13 1.48 6.63
N ILE A 289 -4.68 2.41 7.48
CA ILE A 289 -5.29 2.67 8.81
C ILE A 289 -6.75 3.09 8.64
N GLU A 290 -7.06 3.97 7.67
CA GLU A 290 -8.43 4.41 7.43
C GLU A 290 -9.32 3.26 6.95
N ARG A 291 -8.77 2.36 6.13
CA ARG A 291 -9.49 1.17 5.68
C ARG A 291 -9.79 0.20 6.82
N GLU A 292 -8.82 -0.02 7.71
CA GLU A 292 -8.98 -0.85 8.90
C GLU A 292 -10.03 -0.28 9.84
N ARG A 293 -9.97 1.02 10.14
CA ARG A 293 -10.98 1.71 10.96
C ARG A 293 -12.38 1.57 10.38
N LYS A 294 -12.54 1.75 9.07
CA LYS A 294 -13.81 1.57 8.39
C LYS A 294 -14.32 0.13 8.51
N GLN A 295 -13.46 -0.86 8.31
CA GLN A 295 -13.82 -2.28 8.49
C GLN A 295 -14.23 -2.57 9.93
N ARG A 296 -13.50 -2.04 10.91
CA ARG A 296 -13.82 -2.21 12.33
C ARG A 296 -15.20 -1.64 12.66
N ILE A 297 -15.51 -0.43 12.20
CA ILE A 297 -16.82 0.20 12.38
C ILE A 297 -17.93 -0.66 11.76
N GLU A 298 -17.72 -1.19 10.56
CA GLU A 298 -18.65 -2.08 9.86
C GLU A 298 -18.93 -3.35 10.68
N TYR A 299 -17.89 -4.05 11.14
CA TYR A 299 -18.04 -5.25 11.97
C TYR A 299 -18.65 -4.95 13.35
N GLU A 300 -18.27 -3.86 13.99
CA GLU A 300 -18.87 -3.42 15.26
C GLU A 300 -20.36 -3.11 15.10
N THR A 301 -20.76 -2.54 13.96
CA THR A 301 -22.18 -2.31 13.61
C THR A 301 -22.92 -3.64 13.46
N VAL A 302 -22.38 -4.58 12.68
CA VAL A 302 -22.98 -5.93 12.49
C VAL A 302 -23.11 -6.67 13.83
N LEU A 303 -22.09 -6.64 14.69
CA LEU A 303 -22.15 -7.26 16.01
C LEU A 303 -23.22 -6.62 16.90
N THR A 304 -23.41 -5.30 16.79
CA THR A 304 -24.44 -4.58 17.52
C THR A 304 -25.84 -4.97 17.04
N ASP A 305 -26.03 -5.15 15.73
CA ASP A 305 -27.28 -5.62 15.15
C ASP A 305 -27.61 -7.06 15.58
N ILE A 306 -26.64 -7.98 15.52
CA ILE A 306 -26.79 -9.35 16.03
C ILE A 306 -27.19 -9.34 17.51
N ARG A 307 -26.50 -8.53 18.34
CA ARG A 307 -26.85 -8.41 19.77
C ARG A 307 -28.27 -7.87 19.98
N ARG A 308 -28.72 -6.93 19.14
CA ARG A 308 -30.08 -6.38 19.19
C ARG A 308 -31.10 -7.45 18.81
N GLU A 309 -30.86 -8.21 17.75
CA GLU A 309 -31.73 -9.30 17.29
C GLU A 309 -31.79 -10.46 18.28
N CYS A 310 -30.66 -10.81 18.91
CA CYS A 310 -30.62 -11.79 20.00
C CYS A 310 -31.34 -11.33 21.28
N ARG A 311 -31.61 -10.02 21.44
CA ARG A 311 -32.26 -9.46 22.64
C ARG A 311 -33.79 -9.54 22.59
N VAL A 312 -34.38 -9.69 21.39
CA VAL A 312 -35.81 -9.96 21.21
C VAL A 312 -35.94 -11.39 20.67
N PRO A 313 -36.24 -12.39 21.51
CA PRO A 313 -36.15 -13.78 21.10
C PRO A 313 -37.24 -14.08 20.07
N PHE A 314 -36.85 -14.25 18.81
CA PHE A 314 -37.53 -15.22 17.94
C PHE A 314 -36.60 -16.37 17.53
N ILE A 315 -35.31 -16.27 17.84
CA ILE A 315 -34.38 -17.42 17.84
C ILE A 315 -34.22 -17.85 19.29
N VAL A 316 -34.70 -19.05 19.59
CA VAL A 316 -34.61 -19.67 20.91
C VAL A 316 -33.12 -19.78 21.30
N PRO A 317 -32.66 -19.21 22.42
CA PRO A 317 -31.25 -19.30 22.86
C PRO A 317 -30.68 -20.73 22.77
N ALA A 318 -31.50 -21.74 23.05
CA ALA A 318 -31.14 -23.15 22.92
C ALA A 318 -30.72 -23.60 21.50
N LEU A 319 -31.27 -22.98 20.44
CA LEU A 319 -30.86 -23.26 19.05
C LEU A 319 -29.49 -22.69 18.73
N PHE A 320 -29.17 -21.51 19.29
CA PHE A 320 -27.86 -20.90 19.12
C PHE A 320 -26.79 -21.69 19.90
N ASP A 321 -27.10 -22.11 21.12
CA ASP A 321 -26.22 -22.98 21.92
C ASP A 321 -25.99 -24.32 21.21
N ALA A 322 -27.04 -24.94 20.65
CA ALA A 322 -26.91 -26.16 19.86
C ALA A 322 -26.01 -25.96 18.62
N PHE A 323 -26.09 -24.81 17.95
CA PHE A 323 -25.24 -24.51 16.79
C PHE A 323 -23.77 -24.31 17.17
N ILE A 324 -23.50 -23.68 18.32
CA ILE A 324 -22.14 -23.56 18.88
C ILE A 324 -21.58 -24.95 19.18
N ASP A 325 -22.37 -25.83 19.79
CA ASP A 325 -21.91 -27.18 20.16
C ASP A 325 -21.63 -28.05 18.94
N ILE A 326 -22.46 -27.99 17.89
CA ILE A 326 -22.21 -28.66 16.61
C ILE A 326 -20.93 -28.13 15.96
N SER A 327 -20.71 -26.81 15.98
CA SER A 327 -19.51 -26.19 15.41
C SER A 327 -18.24 -26.64 16.13
N LYS A 328 -18.27 -26.70 17.47
CA LYS A 328 -17.15 -27.23 18.27
C LYS A 328 -16.86 -28.70 17.96
N LEU A 329 -17.90 -29.53 17.85
CA LEU A 329 -17.77 -30.95 17.55
C LEU A 329 -17.14 -31.17 16.17
N THR A 330 -17.55 -30.36 15.18
CA THR A 330 -17.04 -30.44 13.80
C THR A 330 -15.57 -30.05 13.73
N THR A 331 -15.18 -28.96 14.38
CA THR A 331 -13.77 -28.53 14.45
C THR A 331 -12.90 -29.58 15.14
N ALA A 332 -13.36 -30.14 16.27
CA ALA A 332 -12.63 -31.19 16.98
C ALA A 332 -12.45 -32.47 16.13
N ALA A 333 -13.46 -32.83 15.32
CA ALA A 333 -13.36 -33.97 14.41
C ALA A 333 -12.39 -33.73 13.24
N MET A 334 -12.26 -32.48 12.78
CA MET A 334 -11.32 -32.11 11.71
C MET A 334 -9.87 -31.98 12.20
N ASP A 335 -9.66 -31.61 13.46
CA ASP A 335 -8.33 -31.47 14.07
C ASP A 335 -7.76 -32.79 14.62
N SER A 336 -8.51 -33.90 14.56
CA SER A 336 -8.02 -35.22 14.96
C SER A 336 -7.08 -35.80 13.89
N PRO A 337 -5.77 -36.00 14.18
CA PRO A 337 -4.84 -36.59 13.23
C PRO A 337 -5.21 -38.05 12.97
N ARG A 338 -5.39 -38.41 11.70
CA ARG A 338 -5.63 -39.79 11.25
C ARG A 338 -4.43 -40.69 11.43
#